data_AF-A0A7J8SI44-F1
#
_entry.id   AF-A0A7J8SI44-F1
#
_cell.length_a   1.000
_cell.length_b   1.000
_cell.length_c   1.000
_cell.angle_alpha   90.00
_cell.angle_beta   90.00
_cell.angle_gamma   90.00
#
_symmetry.space_group_name_H-M   'P 1'
#
loop_
_entity.id
_entity.type
_entity.pdbx_description
1 polymer ?
#
loop_
_entity_poly.entity_id
_entity_poly.type
_entity_poly.pdbx_seq_one_letter_code
_entity_poly.pdbx_strand_id
1 'polypeptide(L)'
;MSGFSQSSVSSPNSRGTKRKWVPEEDVALVACMVHLHNVRTFNTDTGSKVSYLNELEKMLDKVLPHAMLKAKPNLESRIRTLKRDWTIVYDMHRATGKNAQTVANIIEEIDVED
;
A
#
# COMPACT_ATOMS: atom_id res chain seq x y z
N MET A 1 47.34 -30.20 28.41
CA MET A 1 47.09 -29.53 27.13
C MET A 1 45.74 -28.84 27.25
N SER A 2 45.74 -27.52 27.40
CA SER A 2 44.57 -26.70 27.70
C SER A 2 43.64 -26.57 26.48
N GLY A 3 42.36 -26.91 26.68
CA GLY A 3 41.32 -26.77 25.66
C GLY A 3 41.00 -25.30 25.37
N PHE A 4 41.00 -24.93 24.10
CA PHE A 4 40.47 -23.65 23.64
C PHE A 4 38.95 -23.77 23.48
N SER A 5 38.22 -23.07 24.34
CA SER A 5 36.79 -22.78 24.13
C SER A 5 36.67 -21.69 23.08
N GLN A 6 36.12 -22.01 21.91
CA GLN A 6 35.69 -20.98 20.96
C GLN A 6 34.40 -20.35 21.46
N SER A 7 34.48 -19.11 21.94
CA SER A 7 33.31 -18.27 22.17
C SER A 7 32.76 -17.81 20.83
N SER A 8 31.55 -18.22 20.49
CA SER A 8 30.79 -17.64 19.39
C SER A 8 30.33 -16.24 19.80
N VAL A 9 31.01 -15.22 19.29
CA VAL A 9 30.51 -13.85 19.35
C VAL A 9 29.28 -13.76 18.45
N SER A 10 28.10 -13.68 19.05
CA SER A 10 26.87 -13.35 18.33
C SER A 10 26.94 -11.89 17.91
N SER A 11 27.18 -11.65 16.63
CA SER A 11 27.05 -10.32 16.02
C SER A 11 25.66 -9.77 16.33
N PRO A 12 25.53 -8.55 16.88
CA PRO A 12 24.22 -7.97 17.08
C PRO A 12 23.56 -7.79 15.72
N ASN A 13 22.43 -8.47 15.51
CA ASN A 13 21.56 -8.25 14.37
C ASN A 13 21.39 -6.73 14.18
N SER A 14 21.90 -6.20 13.07
CA SER A 14 21.60 -4.84 12.64
C SER A 14 20.11 -4.80 12.30
N ARG A 15 19.29 -4.57 13.33
CA ARG A 15 17.93 -4.09 13.14
C ARG A 15 18.07 -2.70 12.55
N GLY A 16 18.22 -2.65 11.22
CA GLY A 16 18.26 -1.42 10.45
C GLY A 16 17.13 -0.53 10.93
N THR A 17 17.46 0.73 11.18
CA THR A 17 16.51 1.77 11.52
C THR A 17 15.43 1.77 10.45
N LYS A 18 14.26 1.20 10.77
CA LYS A 18 13.14 1.13 9.81
C LYS A 18 12.71 2.55 9.54
N ARG A 19 12.95 3.04 8.31
CA ARG A 19 12.41 4.32 7.83
C ARG A 19 10.94 4.40 8.23
N LYS A 20 10.57 5.45 8.96
CA LYS A 20 9.17 5.74 9.27
C LYS A 20 8.57 6.44 8.05
N TRP A 21 7.43 5.92 7.59
CA TRP A 21 6.64 6.58 6.56
C TRP A 21 6.00 7.84 7.13
N VAL A 22 6.00 8.93 6.35
CA VAL A 22 5.27 10.16 6.69
C VAL A 22 3.94 10.23 5.93
N PRO A 23 2.92 10.92 6.46
CA PRO A 23 1.60 10.99 5.82
C PRO A 23 1.64 11.49 4.38
N GLU A 24 2.55 12.41 4.06
CA GLU A 24 2.73 12.96 2.71
C GLU A 24 3.17 11.89 1.71
N GLU A 25 4.01 10.94 2.14
CA GLU A 25 4.41 9.79 1.32
C GLU A 25 3.25 8.84 1.07
N ASP A 26 2.37 8.64 2.05
CA ASP A 26 1.17 7.82 1.88
C ASP A 26 0.20 8.44 0.89
N VAL A 27 -0.03 9.76 1.01
CA VAL A 27 -0.89 10.51 0.08
C VAL A 27 -0.34 10.41 -1.33
N ALA A 28 0.96 10.65 -1.52
CA ALA A 28 1.60 10.52 -2.84
C ALA A 28 1.52 9.09 -3.38
N LEU A 29 1.77 8.08 -2.55
CA LEU A 29 1.68 6.67 -2.94
C LEU A 29 0.26 6.33 -3.42
N VAL A 30 -0.77 6.69 -2.66
CA VAL A 30 -2.17 6.44 -3.03
C VAL A 30 -2.52 7.19 -4.32
N ALA A 31 -2.10 8.45 -4.48
CA ALA A 31 -2.34 9.22 -5.69
C ALA A 31 -1.69 8.57 -6.93
N CYS A 32 -0.43 8.11 -6.82
CA CYS A 32 0.24 7.38 -7.91
C CYS A 32 -0.46 6.05 -8.23
N MET A 33 -0.93 5.31 -7.22
CA MET A 33 -1.70 4.07 -7.43
C MET A 33 -3.00 4.31 -8.18
N VAL A 34 -3.75 5.36 -7.81
CA VAL A 34 -5.01 5.74 -8.47
C VAL A 34 -4.75 6.22 -9.90
N HIS A 35 -3.73 7.07 -10.10
CA HIS A 35 -3.35 7.52 -11.44
C HIS A 35 -2.99 6.33 -12.34
N LEU A 36 -2.14 5.42 -11.86
CA LEU A 36 -1.72 4.24 -12.62
C LEU A 36 -2.90 3.32 -12.98
N HIS A 37 -3.90 3.22 -12.09
CA HIS A 37 -5.14 2.49 -12.36
C HIS A 37 -6.03 3.18 -13.40
N ASN A 38 -6.12 4.51 -13.35
CA ASN A 38 -6.99 5.30 -14.22
C ASN A 38 -6.41 5.49 -15.63
N VAL A 39 -5.09 5.60 -15.75
CA VAL A 39 -4.42 5.50 -17.05
C VAL A 39 -4.58 4.05 -17.48
N ARG A 40 -5.61 3.79 -18.31
CA ARG A 40 -6.08 2.50 -18.88
C ARG A 40 -4.98 1.61 -19.51
N THR A 41 -3.71 2.01 -19.45
CA THR A 41 -2.51 1.29 -19.90
C THR A 41 -2.01 0.24 -18.92
N PHE A 42 -2.33 0.30 -17.62
CA PHE A 42 -1.97 -0.74 -16.64
C PHE A 42 -3.15 -1.66 -16.30
N ASN A 43 -4.04 -1.83 -17.28
CA ASN A 43 -4.99 -2.92 -17.28
C ASN A 43 -4.22 -4.24 -17.22
N THR A 44 -4.87 -5.28 -16.72
CA THR A 44 -4.34 -6.58 -16.28
C THR A 44 -3.42 -7.34 -17.26
N ASP A 45 -3.29 -6.85 -18.49
CA ASP A 45 -2.42 -7.30 -19.58
C ASP A 45 -0.91 -7.10 -19.30
N THR A 46 -0.50 -6.19 -18.39
CA THR A 46 0.91 -6.11 -17.94
C THR A 46 1.27 -7.15 -16.86
N GLY A 47 0.28 -7.81 -16.27
CA GLY A 47 0.31 -9.08 -15.49
C GLY A 47 1.25 -9.24 -14.27
N SER A 48 2.27 -8.40 -14.11
CA SER A 48 3.35 -8.63 -13.15
C SER A 48 3.33 -7.60 -12.02
N LYS A 49 3.18 -8.09 -10.79
CA LYS A 49 3.35 -7.32 -9.55
C LYS A 49 4.68 -6.55 -9.54
N VAL A 50 5.73 -7.09 -10.16
CA VAL A 50 7.04 -6.43 -10.26
C VAL A 50 6.98 -5.22 -11.17
N SER A 51 6.31 -5.33 -12.33
CA SER A 51 6.12 -4.21 -13.27
C SER A 51 5.38 -3.05 -12.61
N TYR A 52 4.27 -3.35 -11.92
CA TYR A 52 3.47 -2.36 -11.19
C TYR A 52 4.28 -1.61 -10.12
N LEU A 53 5.05 -2.33 -9.29
CA LEU A 53 5.86 -1.70 -8.25
C LEU A 53 6.99 -0.82 -8.83
N ASN A 54 7.60 -1.24 -9.93
CA ASN A 54 8.65 -0.48 -10.59
C ASN A 54 8.10 0.81 -11.21
N GLU A 55 6.90 0.78 -11.78
CA GLU A 55 6.29 1.98 -12.34
C GLU A 55 5.87 2.96 -11.24
N LEU A 56 5.34 2.46 -10.12
CA LEU A 56 5.11 3.28 -8.94
C LEU A 56 6.39 3.92 -8.39
N GLU A 57 7.51 3.18 -8.35
CA GLU A 57 8.81 3.73 -7.95
C GLU A 57 9.20 4.91 -8.85
N LYS A 58 9.10 4.76 -10.18
CA LYS A 58 9.42 5.86 -11.12
C LYS A 58 8.51 7.08 -10.94
N MET A 59 7.22 6.87 -10.71
CA MET A 59 6.29 7.97 -10.49
C MET A 59 6.59 8.69 -9.17
N LEU A 60 6.86 7.94 -8.10
CA LEU A 60 7.20 8.51 -6.80
C LEU A 60 8.56 9.20 -6.80
N ASP A 61 9.54 8.74 -7.57
CA ASP A 61 10.82 9.44 -7.73
C ASP A 61 10.65 10.81 -8.37
N LYS A 62 9.64 10.98 -9.24
CA LYS A 62 9.29 12.29 -9.83
C LYS A 62 8.57 13.21 -8.84
N VAL A 63 7.64 12.66 -8.05
CA VAL A 63 6.82 13.44 -7.10
C VAL A 63 7.62 13.76 -5.83
N LEU A 64 8.45 12.83 -5.37
CA LEU A 64 9.22 12.85 -4.13
C LEU A 64 10.66 12.37 -4.36
N PRO A 65 11.50 13.12 -5.10
CA PRO A 65 12.86 12.69 -5.48
C PRO A 65 13.78 12.44 -4.29
N HIS A 66 13.50 13.05 -3.13
CA HIS A 66 14.31 12.88 -1.92
C HIS A 66 13.81 11.75 -1.00
N ALA A 67 12.69 11.10 -1.34
CA ALA A 67 12.13 10.06 -0.50
C ALA A 67 12.87 8.72 -0.65
N MET A 68 13.65 8.50 -1.72
CA MET A 68 14.45 7.29 -1.92
C MET A 68 13.65 5.98 -1.73
N LEU A 69 12.37 5.98 -2.12
CA LEU A 69 11.46 4.85 -1.92
C LEU A 69 11.67 3.80 -3.01
N LYS A 70 12.10 2.59 -2.61
CA LYS A 70 12.31 1.47 -3.53
C LYS A 70 11.10 0.56 -3.65
N ALA A 71 10.83 0.07 -4.86
CA ALA A 71 9.79 -0.92 -5.17
C ALA A 71 9.79 -2.07 -4.16
N LYS A 72 10.98 -2.61 -3.89
CA LYS A 72 11.24 -3.53 -2.78
C LYS A 72 12.40 -3.02 -1.92
N PRO A 73 12.31 -3.16 -0.59
CA PRO A 73 11.17 -3.66 0.18
C PRO A 73 10.11 -2.59 0.51
N ASN A 74 10.36 -1.31 0.19
CA ASN A 74 9.62 -0.19 0.79
C ASN A 74 8.17 -0.12 0.33
N LEU A 75 7.94 0.00 -0.99
CA LEU A 75 6.59 0.15 -1.55
C LEU A 75 5.76 -1.11 -1.31
N GLU A 76 6.35 -2.29 -1.54
CA GLU A 76 5.67 -3.57 -1.32
C GLU A 76 5.14 -3.71 0.12
N SER A 77 5.97 -3.39 1.12
CA SER A 77 5.57 -3.46 2.53
C SER A 77 4.49 -2.44 2.87
N ARG A 78 4.53 -1.24 2.28
CA ARG A 78 3.57 -0.18 2.61
C ARG A 78 2.21 -0.46 1.98
N ILE A 79 2.17 -0.85 0.71
CA ILE A 79 0.94 -1.24 0.01
C ILE A 79 0.25 -2.39 0.74
N ARG A 80 1.01 -3.40 1.22
CA ARG A 80 0.44 -4.50 2.02
C ARG A 80 -0.18 -3.99 3.33
N THR A 81 0.39 -2.97 3.96
CA THR A 81 -0.16 -2.39 5.19
C THR A 81 -1.42 -1.58 4.89
N LEU A 82 -1.37 -0.67 3.92
CA LEU A 82 -2.53 0.13 3.50
C LEU A 82 -3.72 -0.73 3.09
N LYS A 83 -3.50 -1.83 2.36
CA LYS A 83 -4.56 -2.78 2.02
C LYS A 83 -5.24 -3.39 3.24
N ARG A 84 -4.48 -3.77 4.27
CA ARG A 84 -5.03 -4.34 5.51
C ARG A 84 -5.82 -3.28 6.29
N ASP A 85 -5.27 -2.09 6.42
CA ASP A 85 -5.92 -0.99 7.14
C ASP A 85 -7.24 -0.59 6.46
N TRP A 86 -7.26 -0.54 5.13
CA TRP A 86 -8.48 -0.32 4.35
C TRP A 86 -9.53 -1.41 4.56
N THR A 87 -9.14 -2.69 4.55
CA THR A 87 -10.07 -3.80 4.82
C THR A 87 -10.72 -3.64 6.20
N ILE A 88 -9.95 -3.26 7.22
CA ILE A 88 -10.49 -3.03 8.57
C ILE A 88 -11.52 -1.90 8.56
N VAL A 89 -11.20 -0.76 7.95
CA VAL A 89 -12.12 0.39 7.85
C VAL A 89 -13.39 0.02 7.09
N TYR A 90 -13.24 -0.70 5.98
CA TYR A 90 -14.36 -1.16 5.16
C TYR A 90 -15.27 -2.13 5.92
N ASP A 91 -14.70 -3.08 6.65
CA ASP A 91 -15.45 -4.04 7.46
C ASP A 91 -16.17 -3.35 8.63
N MET A 92 -15.52 -2.40 9.30
CA MET A 92 -16.15 -1.57 10.33
C MET A 92 -17.33 -0.77 9.77
N HIS A 93 -17.15 -0.14 8.61
CA HIS A 93 -18.21 0.62 7.95
C HIS A 93 -19.41 -0.28 7.62
N ARG A 94 -19.18 -1.49 7.10
CA ARG A 94 -20.23 -2.48 6.83
C ARG A 94 -20.91 -3.00 8.10
N ALA A 95 -20.15 -3.29 9.15
CA ALA A 95 -20.67 -3.79 10.41
C ALA A 95 -21.51 -2.75 11.18
N THR A 96 -21.29 -1.46 10.94
CA THR A 96 -22.06 -0.36 11.56
C THR A 96 -23.48 -0.21 10.96
N GLY A 97 -23.87 -1.05 10.00
CA GLY A 97 -25.29 -1.25 9.62
C GLY A 97 -25.95 -0.07 8.89
N LYS A 98 -25.21 0.94 8.42
CA LYS A 98 -25.75 2.14 7.77
C LYS A 98 -26.11 1.98 6.28
N ASN A 99 -26.56 0.81 5.83
CA ASN A 99 -27.06 0.66 4.46
C ASN A 99 -27.94 -0.57 4.20
N ALA A 100 -29.00 -0.77 5.00
CA ALA A 100 -30.22 -1.37 4.44
C ALA A 100 -31.16 -0.28 3.88
N GLN A 101 -31.24 0.88 4.53
CA GLN A 101 -32.15 1.95 4.11
C GLN A 101 -31.61 2.81 2.95
N THR A 102 -30.30 3.05 2.88
CA THR A 102 -29.72 3.97 1.87
C THR A 102 -29.74 3.39 0.46
N VAL A 103 -29.54 2.08 0.29
CA VAL A 103 -29.67 1.41 -1.01
C VAL A 103 -31.12 1.33 -1.47
N ALA A 104 -32.08 1.12 -0.55
CA ALA A 104 -33.50 1.18 -0.87
C ALA A 104 -33.93 2.60 -1.30
N ASN A 105 -33.49 3.63 -0.56
CA ASN A 105 -33.82 5.01 -0.88
C ASN A 105 -33.20 5.49 -2.21
N ILE A 106 -31.99 5.05 -2.58
CA ILE A 106 -31.37 5.39 -3.89
C ILE A 106 -32.05 4.62 -5.04
N ILE A 107 -32.53 3.40 -4.81
CA ILE A 107 -33.22 2.60 -5.84
C ILE A 107 -34.63 3.18 -6.10
N GLU A 108 -35.32 3.69 -5.08
CA GLU A 108 -36.63 4.35 -5.25
C GLU A 108 -36.54 5.72 -5.95
N GLU A 109 -35.39 6.41 -5.90
CA GLU A 109 -35.22 7.74 -6.51
C GLU A 109 -34.79 7.68 -7.98
N ILE A 110 -34.45 6.50 -8.51
CA ILE A 110 -34.07 6.29 -9.92
C ILE A 110 -35.27 5.89 -10.80
N ASP A 111 -36.44 5.63 -10.21
CA ASP A 111 -37.67 5.25 -10.91
C ASP A 111 -38.74 6.36 -10.95
N VAL A 112 -38.32 7.63 -10.82
CA VAL A 112 -39.19 8.78 -11.08
C VAL A 112 -38.77 9.42 -12.40
N GLU A 113 -39.53 9.09 -13.44
CA GLU A 113 -39.47 9.59 -14.82
C GLU A 113 -39.44 11.13 -14.90
N ASP A 114 -38.43 11.67 -15.60
CA ASP A 114 -38.54 12.31 -16.94
C ASP A 114 -37.14 12.46 -17.57
#